data_AF-A0A7L2STW0-F1
#
_entry.id   AF-A0A7L2STW0-F1
#
_cell.length_a   1.000
_cell.length_b   1.000
_cell.length_c   1.000
_cell.angle_alpha   90.00
_cell.angle_beta   90.00
_cell.angle_gamma   90.00
#
_symmetry.space_group_name_H-M   'P 1'
#
loop_
_entity.id
_entity.type
_entity.pdbx_description
1 polymer ?
#
loop_
_entity_poly.entity_id
_entity_poly.type
_entity_poly.pdbx_seq_one_letter_code
_entity_poly.pdbx_strand_id
1 'polypeptide(L)'
;GIGPDGHIAFNEPGSSLVSRTRVKTLAMDTILANARFFDGDLSKVPTMALTVGVGTVMDAREVMILITGAHKAFALYKAIEDGVNHMWTVSAFQQHPNTVFVCDEDATLELKVKTVKYFKGLMLVHNKLVEPLYSMKEMGAERSQSKKPYSD
;
A
#
# COMPACT_ATOMS: atom_id res chain seq x y z
N GLY A 1 -2.55 -0.30 3.63
CA GLY A 1 -3.43 0.50 2.76
C GLY A 1 -3.22 1.98 3.02
N ILE A 2 -4.03 2.84 2.40
CA ILE A 2 -3.94 4.30 2.48
C ILE A 2 -5.27 4.88 2.98
N GLY A 3 -5.25 5.86 3.88
CA GLY A 3 -6.42 6.66 4.26
C GLY A 3 -6.84 7.64 3.16
N PRO A 4 -8.09 8.18 3.15
CA PRO A 4 -8.49 9.23 2.21
C PRO A 4 -7.63 10.52 2.29
N ASP A 5 -6.98 10.73 3.44
CA ASP A 5 -6.02 11.79 3.78
C ASP A 5 -4.55 11.37 3.53
N GLY A 6 -4.31 10.19 2.95
CA GLY A 6 -2.98 9.70 2.66
C GLY A 6 -2.20 9.09 3.84
N HIS A 7 -2.84 8.81 4.98
CA HIS A 7 -2.12 8.23 6.11
C HIS A 7 -1.69 6.77 5.88
N ILE A 8 -0.53 6.40 6.43
CA ILE A 8 -0.13 5.01 6.70
C ILE A 8 -0.35 4.67 8.17
N ALA A 9 -0.97 3.52 8.46
CA ALA A 9 -1.44 3.16 9.80
C ALA A 9 -2.32 4.29 10.39
N PHE A 10 -2.04 4.82 11.58
CA PHE A 10 -2.68 6.04 12.10
C PHE A 10 -1.68 7.21 12.16
N ASN A 11 -0.73 7.26 11.23
CA ASN A 11 0.15 8.41 11.08
C ASN A 11 -0.58 9.51 10.30
N GLU A 12 -1.52 10.15 11.01
CA GLU A 12 -2.34 11.27 10.55
C GLU A 12 -1.48 12.40 9.94
N PRO A 13 -2.06 13.27 9.09
CA PRO A 13 -1.39 14.43 8.54
C PRO A 13 -0.62 15.24 9.59
N GLY A 14 0.63 15.61 9.25
CA GLY A 14 1.57 16.29 10.15
C GLY A 14 2.43 15.34 11.00
N SER A 15 2.22 14.02 10.93
CA SER A 15 3.07 13.05 11.61
C SER A 15 4.50 13.04 11.06
N SER A 16 5.50 13.01 11.95
CA SER A 16 6.90 12.87 11.53
C SER A 16 7.12 11.63 10.65
N LEU A 17 7.80 11.83 9.51
CA LEU A 17 8.11 10.76 8.55
C LEU A 17 9.16 9.76 9.06
N VAL A 18 9.87 10.10 10.15
CA VAL A 18 10.82 9.21 10.84
C VAL A 18 10.29 8.73 12.19
N SER A 19 8.97 8.84 12.40
CA SER A 19 8.35 8.47 13.67
C SER A 19 8.48 6.98 14.00
N ARG A 20 8.50 6.68 15.30
CA ARG A 20 8.37 5.33 15.85
C ARG A 20 6.95 5.08 16.38
N THR A 21 6.72 3.86 16.84
CA THR A 21 5.48 3.46 17.51
C THR A 21 5.14 4.41 18.66
N ARG A 22 3.91 4.92 18.67
CA ARG A 22 3.44 5.89 19.67
C ARG A 22 1.92 5.88 19.78
N VAL A 23 1.41 6.54 20.82
CA VAL A 23 0.00 6.92 20.89
C VAL A 23 -0.25 8.10 19.95
N LYS A 24 -1.35 8.06 19.20
CA LYS A 24 -1.82 9.15 18.35
C LYS A 24 -3.29 9.44 18.62
N THR A 25 -3.62 10.71 18.75
CA THR A 25 -5.00 11.20 18.68
C THR A 25 -5.50 11.04 17.26
N LEU A 26 -6.70 10.47 17.11
CA LEU A 26 -7.33 10.28 15.80
C LEU A 26 -7.84 11.63 15.27
N ALA A 27 -7.66 11.86 13.97
CA ALA A 27 -8.26 13.01 13.30
C ALA A 27 -9.78 12.87 13.22
N MET A 28 -10.50 13.99 13.06
CA MET A 28 -11.98 13.96 12.98
C MET A 28 -12.47 13.11 11.80
N ASP A 29 -11.79 13.18 10.66
CA ASP A 29 -12.12 12.36 9.48
C ASP A 29 -12.00 10.86 9.77
N THR A 30 -10.98 10.46 10.54
CA THR A 30 -10.79 9.07 10.98
C THR A 30 -11.92 8.63 11.93
N ILE A 31 -12.36 9.52 12.82
CA ILE A 31 -13.49 9.27 13.71
C ILE A 31 -14.79 9.08 12.91
N LEU A 32 -15.07 9.98 11.95
CA LEU A 32 -16.24 9.91 11.08
C LEU A 32 -16.26 8.62 10.25
N ALA A 33 -15.13 8.25 9.63
CA ALA A 33 -15.01 7.05 8.82
C ALA A 33 -15.20 5.75 9.62
N ASN A 34 -14.83 5.74 10.90
CA ASN A 34 -14.92 4.57 11.76
C ASN A 34 -16.21 4.49 12.58
N ALA A 35 -17.00 5.57 12.66
CA ALA A 35 -18.27 5.61 13.39
C ALA A 35 -19.24 4.47 12.99
N ARG A 36 -19.19 4.04 11.72
CA ARG A 36 -19.95 2.89 11.20
C ARG A 36 -19.72 1.58 11.97
N PHE A 37 -18.60 1.45 12.67
CA PHE A 37 -18.27 0.29 13.51
C PHE A 37 -18.72 0.45 14.97
N PHE A 38 -19.28 1.62 15.32
CA PHE A 38 -19.72 1.99 16.67
C PHE A 38 -21.18 2.48 16.64
N ASP A 39 -22.06 1.77 15.93
CA ASP A 39 -23.49 2.10 15.76
C ASP A 39 -23.76 3.48 15.13
N GLY A 40 -22.77 4.09 14.47
CA GLY A 40 -22.86 5.47 13.98
C GLY A 40 -22.67 6.54 15.07
N ASP A 41 -22.36 6.15 16.30
CA ASP A 41 -22.17 7.06 17.43
C ASP A 41 -20.70 7.51 17.54
N LEU A 42 -20.45 8.77 17.21
CA LEU A 42 -19.12 9.38 17.25
C LEU A 42 -18.51 9.39 18.66
N SER A 43 -19.34 9.44 19.71
CA SER A 43 -18.85 9.49 21.10
C SER A 43 -18.27 8.16 21.58
N LYS A 44 -18.63 7.06 20.93
CA LYS A 44 -18.13 5.71 21.22
C LYS A 44 -16.83 5.38 20.50
N VAL A 45 -16.45 6.19 19.50
CA VAL A 45 -15.21 5.97 18.77
C VAL A 45 -14.02 6.36 19.66
N PRO A 46 -13.02 5.49 19.87
CA PRO A 46 -11.84 5.83 20.64
C PRO A 46 -11.15 7.09 20.13
N THR A 47 -10.80 8.02 21.01
CA THR A 47 -10.15 9.29 20.63
C THR A 47 -8.67 9.14 20.32
N MET A 48 -8.07 8.02 20.71
CA MET A 48 -6.65 7.72 20.53
C MET A 48 -6.45 6.27 20.09
N ALA A 49 -5.36 6.02 19.36
CA ALA A 49 -4.89 4.70 18.98
C ALA A 49 -3.38 4.55 19.21
N LEU A 50 -2.95 3.32 19.50
CA LEU A 50 -1.54 2.94 19.34
C LEU A 50 -1.28 2.64 17.88
N THR A 51 -0.18 3.18 17.34
CA THR A 51 0.15 3.00 15.94
C THR A 51 1.65 2.84 15.75
N VAL A 52 2.05 2.01 14.78
CA VAL A 52 3.43 1.97 14.30
C VAL A 52 3.77 3.30 13.64
N GLY A 53 5.01 3.76 13.80
CA GLY A 53 5.44 5.01 13.17
C GLY A 53 5.76 4.83 11.69
N VAL A 54 5.83 5.92 10.94
CA VAL A 54 6.23 5.89 9.51
C VAL A 54 7.62 5.26 9.37
N GLY A 55 8.57 5.66 10.20
CA GLY A 55 9.91 5.06 10.23
C GLY A 55 9.91 3.57 10.59
N THR A 56 8.92 3.11 11.37
CA THR A 56 8.78 1.68 11.69
C THR A 56 8.37 0.87 10.47
N VAL A 57 7.53 1.43 9.59
CA VAL A 57 7.15 0.77 8.32
C VAL A 57 8.28 0.90 7.29
N MET A 58 8.99 2.03 7.26
CA MET A 58 10.16 2.25 6.40
C MET A 58 11.34 1.31 6.70
N ASP A 59 11.41 0.74 7.90
CA ASP A 59 12.43 -0.27 8.26
C ASP A 59 12.12 -1.67 7.69
N ALA A 60 10.96 -1.88 7.07
CA ALA A 60 10.61 -3.16 6.47
C ALA A 60 11.55 -3.46 5.28
N ARG A 61 11.79 -4.75 5.01
CA ARG A 61 12.55 -5.15 3.81
C ARG A 61 11.79 -4.87 2.51
N GLU A 62 10.47 -4.88 2.59
CA GLU A 62 9.54 -4.65 1.50
C GLU A 62 8.23 -4.11 2.08
N VAL A 63 7.62 -3.16 1.37
CA VAL A 63 6.34 -2.56 1.74
C VAL A 63 5.35 -2.74 0.61
N MET A 64 4.20 -3.37 0.88
CA MET A 64 3.10 -3.46 -0.08
C MET A 64 1.91 -2.62 0.39
N ILE A 65 1.42 -1.72 -0.46
CA ILE A 65 0.28 -0.84 -0.18
C ILE A 65 -0.86 -1.15 -1.15
N LEU A 66 -1.92 -1.75 -0.63
CA LEU A 66 -3.17 -2.00 -1.36
C LEU A 66 -4.10 -0.79 -1.29
N ILE A 67 -4.63 -0.36 -2.44
CA ILE A 67 -5.47 0.83 -2.61
C ILE A 67 -6.61 0.52 -3.57
N THR A 68 -7.86 0.62 -3.11
CA THR A 68 -9.02 0.33 -3.96
C THR A 68 -10.12 1.39 -3.81
N GLY A 69 -10.78 1.68 -4.93
CA GLY A 69 -11.93 2.56 -5.05
C GLY A 69 -11.59 4.04 -5.25
N ALA A 70 -12.51 4.74 -5.92
CA ALA A 70 -12.36 6.14 -6.33
C ALA A 70 -12.11 7.11 -5.16
N HIS A 71 -12.69 6.82 -4.00
CA HIS A 71 -12.50 7.60 -2.77
C HIS A 71 -11.05 7.64 -2.24
N LYS A 72 -10.13 6.87 -2.84
CA LYS A 72 -8.69 6.88 -2.54
C LYS A 72 -7.83 7.48 -3.64
N ALA A 73 -8.41 7.84 -4.79
CA ALA A 73 -7.64 8.29 -5.95
C ALA A 73 -6.82 9.55 -5.67
N PHE A 74 -7.41 10.53 -4.98
CA PHE A 74 -6.71 11.76 -4.61
C PHE A 74 -5.54 11.52 -3.65
N ALA A 75 -5.72 10.63 -2.67
CA ALA A 75 -4.66 10.25 -1.75
C ALA A 75 -3.50 9.52 -2.47
N LEU A 76 -3.82 8.65 -3.43
CA LEU A 76 -2.81 7.99 -4.27
C LEU A 76 -2.03 9.03 -5.09
N TYR A 77 -2.72 9.94 -5.78
CA TYR A 77 -2.09 11.05 -6.51
C TYR A 77 -1.11 11.83 -5.62
N LYS A 78 -1.55 12.25 -4.43
CA LYS A 78 -0.70 12.97 -3.46
C LYS A 78 0.49 12.16 -2.96
N ALA A 79 0.34 10.84 -2.86
CA ALA A 79 1.39 9.96 -2.38
C ALA A 79 2.49 9.68 -3.42
N ILE A 80 2.18 9.66 -4.73
CA ILE A 80 3.14 9.19 -5.76
C ILE A 80 3.47 10.21 -6.86
N GLU A 81 2.64 11.21 -7.11
CA GLU A 81 2.91 12.22 -8.15
C GLU A 81 3.34 13.59 -7.57
N ASP A 82 2.92 13.90 -6.35
CA ASP A 82 3.46 15.03 -5.58
C ASP A 82 4.70 14.60 -4.79
N GLY A 83 5.40 15.57 -4.19
CA GLY A 83 6.61 15.30 -3.41
C GLY A 83 6.36 14.72 -2.02
N VAL A 84 7.43 14.18 -1.42
CA VAL A 84 7.45 13.70 -0.03
C VAL A 84 6.98 14.80 0.93
N ASN A 85 5.89 14.54 1.65
CA ASN A 85 5.22 15.50 2.52
C ASN A 85 4.56 14.80 3.71
N HIS A 86 4.80 15.30 4.92
CA HIS A 86 4.22 14.76 6.15
C HIS A 86 2.70 14.93 6.29
N MET A 87 2.06 15.70 5.41
CA MET A 87 0.60 15.78 5.30
C MET A 87 0.00 14.56 4.58
N TRP A 88 0.81 13.84 3.80
CA TRP A 88 0.42 12.65 3.04
C TRP A 88 1.43 11.56 3.32
N THR A 89 1.36 10.91 4.49
CA THR A 89 2.48 10.13 5.03
C THR A 89 2.88 8.91 4.20
N VAL A 90 1.99 8.39 3.34
CA VAL A 90 2.34 7.37 2.33
C VAL A 90 3.37 7.88 1.31
N SER A 91 3.49 9.19 1.08
CA SER A 91 4.55 9.77 0.23
C SER A 91 5.96 9.48 0.72
N ALA A 92 6.15 9.13 2.00
CA ALA A 92 7.45 8.71 2.53
C ALA A 92 8.05 7.51 1.79
N PHE A 93 7.21 6.62 1.26
CA PHE A 93 7.65 5.42 0.56
C PHE A 93 8.26 5.71 -0.82
N GLN A 94 8.22 6.95 -1.32
CA GLN A 94 9.04 7.37 -2.46
C GLN A 94 10.55 7.21 -2.18
N GLN A 95 10.95 7.21 -0.90
CA GLN A 95 12.32 7.05 -0.45
C GLN A 95 12.63 5.62 0.03
N HIS A 96 11.65 4.72 0.00
CA HIS A 96 11.84 3.34 0.42
C HIS A 96 12.42 2.51 -0.74
N PRO A 97 13.43 1.65 -0.52
CA PRO A 97 14.12 0.96 -1.61
C PRO A 97 13.25 -0.11 -2.31
N ASN A 98 12.21 -0.60 -1.66
CA ASN A 98 11.34 -1.66 -2.21
C ASN A 98 9.88 -1.49 -1.78
N THR A 99 9.12 -0.70 -2.54
CA THR A 99 7.68 -0.50 -2.30
C THR A 99 6.86 -0.90 -3.51
N VAL A 100 5.81 -1.68 -3.27
CA VAL A 100 4.82 -2.10 -4.26
C VAL A 100 3.48 -1.46 -3.95
N PHE A 101 2.94 -0.71 -4.90
CA PHE A 101 1.56 -0.22 -4.85
C PHE A 101 0.68 -1.14 -5.69
N VAL A 102 -0.36 -1.72 -5.08
CA VAL A 102 -1.35 -2.55 -5.76
C VAL A 102 -2.67 -1.79 -5.75
N CYS A 103 -3.18 -1.46 -6.94
CA CYS A 103 -4.35 -0.60 -7.10
C CYS A 103 -5.38 -1.20 -8.06
N ASP A 104 -6.66 -0.87 -7.88
CA ASP A 104 -7.68 -1.03 -8.91
C ASP A 104 -7.72 0.17 -9.86
N GLU A 105 -8.52 0.09 -10.93
CA GLU A 105 -8.66 1.18 -11.90
C GLU A 105 -9.21 2.46 -11.25
N ASP A 106 -10.23 2.33 -10.39
CA ASP A 106 -10.89 3.46 -9.74
C ASP A 106 -9.94 4.27 -8.84
N ALA A 107 -8.99 3.61 -8.19
CA ALA A 107 -7.95 4.30 -7.42
C ALA A 107 -7.01 5.15 -8.29
N THR A 108 -7.00 4.98 -9.62
CA THR A 108 -6.09 5.71 -10.53
C THR A 108 -6.71 6.95 -11.17
N LEU A 109 -7.96 7.30 -10.84
CA LEU A 109 -8.72 8.38 -11.52
C LEU A 109 -8.04 9.76 -11.49
N GLU A 110 -7.27 10.07 -10.43
CA GLU A 110 -6.57 11.35 -10.27
C GLU A 110 -5.12 11.32 -10.79
N LEU A 111 -4.65 10.18 -11.29
CA LEU A 111 -3.28 10.06 -11.81
C LEU A 111 -3.18 10.60 -13.25
N LYS A 112 -1.99 11.08 -13.61
CA LYS A 112 -1.72 11.45 -15.00
C LYS A 112 -1.79 10.19 -15.87
N VAL A 113 -2.41 10.34 -17.04
CA VAL A 113 -2.46 9.28 -18.07
C VAL A 113 -1.08 8.71 -18.39
N LYS A 114 -0.03 9.54 -18.38
CA LYS A 114 1.35 9.11 -18.63
C LYS A 114 1.84 8.12 -17.55
N THR A 115 1.53 8.37 -16.29
CA THR A 115 1.88 7.52 -15.14
C THR A 115 1.18 6.16 -15.27
N VAL A 116 -0.13 6.18 -15.48
CA VAL A 116 -0.93 4.95 -15.63
C VAL A 116 -0.45 4.12 -16.82
N LYS A 117 -0.23 4.76 -17.99
CA LYS A 117 0.26 4.06 -19.19
C LYS A 117 1.63 3.41 -18.98
N TYR A 118 2.54 4.10 -18.29
CA TYR A 118 3.86 3.57 -18.00
C TYR A 118 3.76 2.28 -17.17
N PHE A 119 3.07 2.31 -16.04
CA PHE A 119 2.95 1.14 -15.17
C PHE A 119 2.10 0.02 -15.77
N LYS A 120 1.05 0.33 -16.54
CA LYS A 120 0.33 -0.69 -17.33
C LYS A 120 1.24 -1.38 -18.33
N GLY A 121 2.16 -0.65 -18.97
CA GLY A 121 3.18 -1.22 -19.87
C GLY A 121 4.16 -2.17 -19.18
N LEU A 122 4.34 -2.04 -17.86
CA LEU A 122 5.21 -2.93 -17.06
C LEU A 122 4.48 -4.16 -16.51
N MET A 123 3.16 -4.28 -16.68
CA MET A 123 2.39 -5.38 -16.07
C MET A 123 2.83 -6.77 -16.51
N LEU A 124 3.34 -6.95 -17.74
CA LEU A 124 3.90 -8.23 -18.17
C LEU A 124 5.11 -8.65 -17.33
N VAL A 125 5.92 -7.68 -16.90
CA VAL A 125 7.09 -7.93 -16.05
C VAL A 125 6.63 -8.16 -14.62
N HIS A 126 5.74 -7.30 -14.09
CA HIS A 126 5.28 -7.38 -12.71
C HIS A 126 4.38 -8.60 -12.43
N ASN A 127 3.63 -9.09 -13.41
CA ASN A 127 2.84 -10.32 -13.24
C ASN A 127 3.71 -11.55 -12.98
N LYS A 128 5.00 -11.53 -13.37
CA LYS A 128 5.95 -12.60 -13.00
C LYS A 128 6.18 -12.73 -11.48
N LEU A 129 5.78 -11.72 -10.70
CA LEU A 129 5.80 -11.80 -9.24
C LEU A 129 4.72 -12.74 -8.69
N VAL A 130 3.65 -12.96 -9.45
CA VAL A 130 2.49 -13.79 -9.06
C VAL A 130 2.25 -14.96 -10.00
N GLU A 131 2.96 -15.02 -11.13
CA GLU A 131 2.85 -16.06 -12.16
C GLU A 131 4.22 -16.70 -12.48
N PRO A 132 4.37 -18.03 -12.35
CA PRO A 132 3.38 -18.98 -11.84
C PRO A 132 3.15 -18.80 -10.33
N LEU A 133 1.92 -19.07 -9.87
CA LEU A 133 1.62 -19.07 -8.45
C LEU A 133 2.19 -20.34 -7.81
N TYR A 134 3.15 -20.18 -6.90
CA TYR A 134 3.75 -21.31 -6.22
C TYR A 134 2.79 -21.94 -5.21
N SER A 135 2.76 -23.27 -5.19
CA SER A 135 2.01 -24.06 -4.21
C SER A 135 2.95 -24.97 -3.45
N MET A 136 2.82 -25.02 -2.12
CA MET A 136 3.60 -25.95 -1.28
C MET A 136 3.34 -27.42 -1.64
N LYS A 137 2.20 -27.75 -2.29
CA LYS A 137 1.88 -29.12 -2.73
C LYS A 137 2.76 -29.60 -3.90
N GLU A 138 3.21 -28.69 -4.75
CA GLU A 138 3.90 -29.03 -6.00
C GLU A 138 5.44 -29.04 -5.85
N MET A 139 5.97 -28.48 -4.75
CA MET A 139 7.40 -28.47 -4.46
C MET A 139 7.94 -29.83 -3.99
N GLY A 140 7.07 -30.76 -3.58
CA GLY A 140 7.42 -32.11 -3.13
C GLY A 140 7.40 -33.20 -4.21
N ALA A 141 6.88 -32.90 -5.41
CA ALA A 141 6.93 -33.82 -6.54
C ALA A 141 8.21 -33.54 -7.35
N GLU A 142 9.18 -34.46 -7.27
CA GLU A 142 10.37 -34.41 -8.11
C GLU A 142 9.97 -34.22 -9.58
N ARG A 143 10.31 -33.05 -10.14
CA ARG A 143 10.23 -32.85 -11.59
C ARG A 143 11.30 -33.73 -12.23
N SER A 144 10.94 -34.94 -12.63
CA SER A 144 11.76 -35.76 -13.51
C SER A 144 11.92 -35.02 -14.84
N GLN A 145 13.07 -34.38 -15.03
CA GLN A 145 13.46 -33.91 -16.35
C GLN A 145 13.77 -35.15 -17.19
N SER A 146 12.89 -35.45 -18.15
CA SER A 146 13.20 -36.37 -19.23
C SER A 146 14.37 -35.79 -20.03
N LYS A 147 15.57 -36.34 -19.83
CA LYS A 147 16.67 -36.16 -20.77
C LYS A 147 16.18 -36.65 -22.13
N LYS A 148 15.95 -35.74 -23.08
CA LYS A 148 15.88 -36.12 -24.49
C LYS A 148 17.25 -36.69 -24.86
N PRO A 149 17.36 -37.94 -25.31
CA PRO A 149 18.59 -38.39 -25.92
C PRO A 149 18.73 -37.64 -27.24
N TYR A 150 19.84 -36.93 -27.42
CA TYR A 150 20.26 -36.51 -28.74
C TYR A 150 20.48 -37.80 -29.56
N SER A 151 19.76 -37.95 -30.66
CA SER A 151 20.02 -38.95 -31.69
C SER A 151 20.82 -38.29 -32.82
N ASP A 152 21.98 -38.90 -33.08
CA ASP A 152 22.91 -38.82 -34.21
C ASP A 152 23.54 -37.47 -34.60
#